data_AF-A0A930WBR3-F1
#
_entry.id   AF-A0A930WBR3-F1
#
_cell.length_a   1.000
_cell.length_b   1.000
_cell.length_c   1.000
_cell.angle_alpha   90.00
_cell.angle_beta   90.00
_cell.angle_gamma   90.00
#
_symmetry.space_group_name_H-M   'P 1'
#
loop_
_entity.id
_entity.type
_entity.pdbx_description
1 polymer ?
#
loop_
_entity_poly.entity_id
_entity_poly.type
_entity_poly.pdbx_seq_one_letter_code
_entity_poly.pdbx_strand_id
1 'polypeptide(L)'
;VGELGRVYGLGDVIYIGGSLVPHGGHNILEPAAHGKAIIVGNQMFNFKDIHALFRNRSAVVTVTNGAELTAETLRLFADDAERARLEHETLAIINENKGASKKSAKILVDMLAAYETRRVQCAQERISAHRVRATQKVANFQTYFIDLVHDKEVHGVTRRLIMGVFYVFSLIYEQLVNLKLAMYRWGWFKKEELPCFVISLGNVTVGGTGKTPTAQHLARAIHAMGYRVAILNRGYRAKWRGAVGIVSDGHALKMDAETAGDEAFMLAKHLPDVPVLIGPHRAVTGRYAIEHFGAQVAILDDGYQHWQLARDMDILLVDAVNVFGNGHLLPRGTLREPLSHINRADVCLMTKVDQAAPGAIEHIWETFRSYNQDGLILESIHQPRQFVQLSAWFEDIGAGGVPVTEMEGRKVLAVSAIGNPASFEQTLADLGVEMVESMRYPDHHDYGERDMAEVLYRAETLGVEAIVITEKDAVKVPCDVVRAKWRIPIYVLSVEVTFQKGQEVFFETLKEQLAAKLGKQNTI
;
A
#
# COMPACT_ATOMS: atom_id res chain seq x y z
N VAL A 1 6.62 -24.66 -31.06
CA VAL A 1 7.17 -24.54 -32.44
C VAL A 1 5.98 -24.60 -33.36
N GLY A 2 5.67 -23.50 -34.06
CA GLY A 2 4.45 -23.39 -34.87
C GLY A 2 4.44 -24.35 -36.06
N GLU A 3 3.27 -24.56 -36.66
CA GLU A 3 3.11 -25.47 -37.82
C GLU A 3 4.01 -25.10 -39.01
N LEU A 4 4.40 -23.83 -39.13
CA LEU A 4 5.33 -23.30 -40.15
C LEU A 4 6.74 -23.90 -40.08
N GLY A 5 7.22 -24.34 -38.90
CA GLY A 5 8.54 -24.95 -38.74
C GLY A 5 8.71 -26.18 -39.64
N ARG A 6 7.67 -27.01 -39.79
CA ARG A 6 7.71 -28.18 -40.66
C ARG A 6 7.73 -27.81 -42.16
N VAL A 7 7.16 -26.67 -42.52
CA VAL A 7 7.08 -26.17 -43.90
C VAL A 7 8.41 -25.56 -44.33
N TYR A 8 9.11 -24.86 -43.44
CA TYR A 8 10.42 -24.27 -43.77
C TYR A 8 11.46 -25.30 -44.18
N GLY A 9 11.38 -26.54 -43.66
CA GLY A 9 12.27 -27.63 -44.05
C GLY A 9 12.18 -28.02 -45.54
N LEU A 10 11.05 -27.74 -46.21
CA LEU A 10 10.79 -28.13 -47.60
C LEU A 10 11.27 -27.10 -48.63
N GLY A 11 11.43 -25.83 -48.26
CA GLY A 11 11.82 -24.78 -49.19
C GLY A 11 13.34 -24.69 -49.38
N ASP A 12 13.79 -24.35 -50.60
CA ASP A 12 15.21 -24.08 -50.90
C ASP A 12 15.61 -22.65 -50.55
N VAL A 13 14.69 -21.70 -50.72
CA VAL A 13 14.87 -20.27 -50.37
C VAL A 13 13.63 -19.80 -49.61
N ILE A 14 13.84 -19.19 -48.45
CA ILE A 14 12.76 -18.75 -47.56
C ILE A 14 12.73 -17.23 -47.48
N TYR A 15 11.60 -16.63 -47.89
CA TYR A 15 11.34 -15.23 -47.62
C TYR A 15 10.52 -15.06 -46.34
N ILE A 16 10.96 -14.16 -45.46
CA ILE A 16 10.26 -13.84 -44.21
C ILE A 16 9.13 -12.85 -44.50
N GLY A 17 7.89 -13.33 -44.49
CA GLY A 17 6.70 -12.48 -44.68
C GLY A 17 6.60 -11.33 -43.66
N GLY A 18 5.90 -10.25 -44.03
CA GLY A 18 5.71 -9.06 -43.18
C GLY A 18 6.92 -8.12 -43.11
N SER A 19 8.08 -8.53 -43.62
CA SER A 19 9.34 -7.79 -43.50
C SER A 19 9.53 -6.65 -44.53
N LEU A 20 8.69 -6.57 -45.58
CA LEU A 20 8.66 -5.47 -46.55
C LEU A 20 7.56 -4.43 -46.27
N VAL A 21 6.74 -4.65 -45.25
CA VAL A 21 5.61 -3.78 -44.88
C VAL A 21 5.81 -3.28 -43.44
N PRO A 22 5.25 -2.12 -43.06
CA PRO A 22 5.47 -1.49 -41.75
C PRO A 22 4.76 -2.21 -40.58
N HIS A 23 4.57 -3.53 -40.68
CA HIS A 23 4.09 -4.40 -39.61
C HIS A 23 5.21 -5.21 -38.95
N GLY A 24 6.38 -5.27 -39.58
CA GLY A 24 7.54 -5.99 -39.09
C GLY A 24 7.52 -7.47 -39.48
N GLY A 25 8.69 -8.03 -39.75
CA GLY A 25 8.82 -9.42 -40.19
C GLY A 25 8.64 -10.46 -39.09
N HIS A 26 8.49 -11.72 -39.52
CA HIS A 26 8.40 -12.91 -38.67
C HIS A 26 9.79 -13.39 -38.18
N ASN A 27 9.79 -14.40 -37.32
CA ASN A 27 11.01 -14.91 -36.69
C ASN A 27 11.94 -15.62 -37.69
N ILE A 28 13.20 -15.17 -37.76
CA ILE A 28 14.27 -15.72 -38.63
C ILE A 28 14.78 -17.08 -38.12
N LEU A 29 14.65 -17.35 -36.80
CA LEU A 29 15.27 -18.51 -36.17
C LEU A 29 14.71 -19.85 -36.64
N GLU A 30 13.43 -19.91 -37.01
CA GLU A 30 12.79 -21.16 -37.46
C GLU A 30 13.38 -21.67 -38.78
N PRO A 31 13.41 -20.90 -39.89
CA PRO A 31 14.07 -21.34 -41.12
C PRO A 31 15.59 -21.47 -40.97
N ALA A 32 16.22 -20.65 -40.13
CA ALA A 32 17.66 -20.77 -39.86
C ALA A 32 18.00 -22.09 -39.15
N ALA A 33 17.15 -22.58 -38.26
CA ALA A 33 17.34 -23.87 -37.60
C ALA A 33 17.24 -25.06 -38.56
N HIS A 34 16.57 -24.88 -39.71
CA HIS A 34 16.54 -25.83 -40.82
C HIS A 34 17.67 -25.62 -41.84
N GLY A 35 18.56 -24.64 -41.61
CA GLY A 35 19.67 -24.33 -42.48
C GLY A 35 19.23 -23.91 -43.87
N LYS A 36 18.34 -22.93 -43.95
CA LYS A 36 17.81 -22.43 -45.21
C LYS A 36 18.45 -21.10 -45.59
N ALA A 37 18.54 -20.84 -46.89
CA ALA A 37 18.86 -19.50 -47.39
C ALA A 37 17.65 -18.57 -47.15
N ILE A 38 17.88 -17.46 -46.45
CA ILE A 38 16.80 -16.59 -45.97
C ILE A 38 16.90 -15.20 -46.60
N ILE A 39 15.78 -14.72 -47.11
CA ILE A 39 15.58 -13.35 -47.57
C ILE A 39 14.67 -12.62 -46.57
N VAL A 40 15.06 -11.42 -46.16
CA VAL A 40 14.30 -10.54 -45.28
C VAL A 40 14.12 -9.18 -45.93
N GLY A 41 13.01 -8.51 -45.67
CA GLY A 41 12.81 -7.12 -45.99
C GLY A 41 13.44 -6.17 -44.96
N ASN A 42 13.41 -4.86 -45.22
CA ASN A 42 14.02 -3.84 -44.37
C ASN A 42 13.26 -3.55 -43.06
N GLN A 43 12.03 -4.06 -42.88
CA GLN A 43 11.20 -3.90 -41.68
C GLN A 43 11.32 -5.10 -40.74
N MET A 44 12.42 -5.20 -40.00
CA MET A 44 12.67 -6.30 -39.02
C MET A 44 12.67 -5.83 -37.56
N PHE A 45 11.97 -4.75 -37.23
CA PHE A 45 12.01 -4.13 -35.89
C PHE A 45 11.52 -5.06 -34.76
N ASN A 46 10.58 -5.97 -35.04
CA ASN A 46 10.09 -6.97 -34.07
C ASN A 46 11.18 -7.96 -33.62
N PHE A 47 12.22 -8.15 -34.44
CA PHE A 47 13.32 -9.08 -34.20
C PHE A 47 14.67 -8.40 -34.46
N LYS A 48 14.81 -7.15 -34.01
CA LYS A 48 15.96 -6.28 -34.33
C LYS A 48 17.31 -6.92 -34.00
N ASP A 49 17.45 -7.50 -32.82
CA ASP A 49 18.72 -8.08 -32.34
C ASP A 49 19.09 -9.36 -33.10
N ILE A 50 18.09 -10.20 -33.38
CA ILE A 50 18.27 -11.42 -34.18
C ILE A 50 18.62 -11.04 -35.62
N HIS A 51 17.90 -10.09 -36.21
CA HIS A 51 18.20 -9.61 -37.56
C HIS A 51 19.59 -8.99 -37.65
N ALA A 52 20.02 -8.21 -36.65
CA ALA A 52 21.38 -7.65 -36.60
C ALA A 52 22.44 -8.75 -36.53
N LEU A 53 22.25 -9.80 -35.70
CA LEU A 53 23.15 -10.94 -35.60
C LEU A 53 23.36 -11.63 -36.96
N PHE A 54 22.26 -11.93 -37.66
CA PHE A 54 22.29 -12.60 -38.96
C PHE A 54 22.85 -11.70 -40.07
N ARG A 55 22.50 -10.41 -40.07
CA ARG A 55 23.02 -9.44 -41.04
C ARG A 55 24.53 -9.22 -40.88
N ASN A 56 25.03 -9.13 -39.64
CA ASN A 56 26.45 -8.90 -39.37
C ASN A 56 27.34 -10.07 -39.81
N ARG A 57 26.77 -11.26 -39.95
CA ARG A 57 27.45 -12.46 -40.47
C ARG A 57 27.15 -12.74 -41.94
N SER A 58 26.46 -11.83 -42.63
CA SER A 58 26.05 -12.04 -44.03
C SER A 58 25.31 -13.37 -44.23
N ALA A 59 24.50 -13.76 -43.23
CA ALA A 59 23.75 -15.02 -43.20
C ALA A 59 22.32 -14.87 -43.74
N VAL A 60 21.89 -13.64 -44.07
CA VAL A 60 20.59 -13.33 -44.67
C VAL A 60 20.76 -12.27 -45.76
N VAL A 61 19.90 -12.29 -46.76
CA VAL A 61 19.83 -11.26 -47.81
C VAL A 61 18.74 -10.26 -47.42
N THR A 62 19.07 -8.96 -47.38
CA THR A 62 18.11 -7.90 -47.06
C THR A 62 17.65 -7.19 -48.33
N VAL A 63 16.35 -7.11 -48.56
CA VAL A 63 15.72 -6.43 -49.70
C VAL A 63 14.82 -5.29 -49.24
N THR A 64 14.56 -4.30 -50.10
CA THR A 64 13.78 -3.11 -49.77
C THR A 64 12.44 -3.02 -50.51
N ASN A 65 12.29 -3.76 -51.60
CA ASN A 65 11.10 -3.74 -52.45
C ASN A 65 10.89 -5.09 -53.17
N GLY A 66 9.73 -5.24 -53.84
CA GLY A 66 9.36 -6.48 -54.52
C GLY A 66 10.22 -6.83 -55.74
N ALA A 67 10.81 -5.84 -56.42
CA ALA A 67 11.70 -6.07 -57.56
C ALA A 67 13.03 -6.70 -57.09
N GLU A 68 13.62 -6.16 -56.01
CA GLU A 68 14.80 -6.74 -55.36
C GLU A 68 14.53 -8.14 -54.81
N LEU A 69 13.37 -8.36 -54.18
CA LEU A 69 12.96 -9.69 -53.73
C LEU A 69 12.96 -10.69 -54.89
N THR A 70 12.39 -10.30 -56.03
CA THR A 70 12.32 -11.17 -57.22
C THR A 70 13.72 -11.47 -57.77
N ALA A 71 14.57 -10.45 -57.90
CA ALA A 71 15.92 -10.59 -58.41
C ALA A 71 16.80 -11.48 -57.51
N GLU A 72 16.79 -11.25 -56.20
CA GLU A 72 17.57 -12.02 -55.24
C GLU A 72 17.06 -13.46 -55.10
N THR A 73 15.75 -13.67 -55.20
CA THR A 73 15.19 -15.02 -55.21
C THR A 73 15.69 -15.81 -56.43
N LEU A 74 15.57 -15.24 -57.63
CA LEU A 74 16.07 -15.89 -58.85
C LEU A 74 17.58 -16.13 -58.80
N ARG A 75 18.35 -15.19 -58.24
CA ARG A 75 19.79 -15.33 -58.04
C ARG A 75 20.13 -16.52 -57.14
N LEU A 76 19.45 -16.67 -56.02
CA LEU A 76 19.67 -17.79 -55.08
C LEU A 76 19.21 -19.15 -55.63
N PHE A 77 18.26 -19.17 -56.56
CA PHE A 77 17.90 -20.39 -57.29
C PHE A 77 18.94 -20.75 -58.37
N ALA A 78 19.65 -19.78 -58.93
CA ALA A 78 20.67 -19.98 -59.96
C ALA A 78 22.09 -20.22 -59.41
N ASP A 79 22.37 -19.73 -58.20
CA ASP A 79 23.69 -19.79 -57.54
C ASP A 79 23.67 -20.75 -56.35
N ASP A 80 23.93 -22.02 -56.63
CA ASP A 80 23.96 -23.09 -55.62
C ASP A 80 25.07 -22.89 -54.58
N ALA A 81 26.18 -22.26 -54.97
CA ALA A 81 27.32 -22.04 -54.08
C ALA A 81 26.99 -20.99 -53.01
N GLU A 82 26.37 -19.88 -53.42
CA GLU A 82 25.93 -18.86 -52.47
C GLU A 82 24.78 -19.35 -51.59
N ARG A 83 23.85 -20.15 -52.13
CA ARG A 83 22.79 -20.78 -51.34
C ARG A 83 23.39 -21.65 -50.24
N ALA A 84 24.30 -22.56 -50.58
CA ALA A 84 24.97 -23.43 -49.61
C ALA A 84 25.77 -22.65 -48.55
N ARG A 85 26.38 -21.51 -48.91
CA ARG A 85 27.06 -20.62 -47.96
C ARG A 85 26.10 -20.05 -46.92
N LEU A 86 24.94 -19.53 -47.36
CA LEU A 86 23.92 -18.98 -46.47
C LEU A 86 23.33 -20.06 -45.54
N GLU A 87 23.07 -21.26 -46.08
CA GLU A 87 22.60 -22.40 -45.29
C GLU A 87 23.60 -22.81 -44.21
N HIS A 88 24.90 -22.82 -44.53
CA HIS A 88 25.95 -23.11 -43.57
C HIS A 88 26.03 -22.06 -42.46
N GLU A 89 26.03 -20.78 -42.82
CA GLU A 89 26.12 -19.68 -41.85
C GLU A 89 24.90 -19.60 -40.93
N THR A 90 23.69 -19.81 -41.47
CA THR A 90 22.47 -19.83 -40.65
C THR A 90 22.50 -20.98 -39.62
N LEU A 91 22.97 -22.17 -40.00
CA LEU A 91 23.17 -23.29 -39.07
C LEU A 91 24.27 -23.02 -38.04
N ALA A 92 25.38 -22.39 -38.45
CA ALA A 92 26.47 -22.05 -37.55
C ALA A 92 25.99 -21.12 -36.44
N ILE A 93 25.24 -20.06 -36.79
CA ILE A 93 24.64 -19.13 -35.83
C ILE A 93 23.73 -19.86 -34.84
N ILE A 94 22.88 -20.76 -35.34
CA ILE A 94 21.97 -21.54 -34.49
C ILE A 94 22.74 -22.47 -33.56
N ASN A 95 23.78 -23.15 -34.04
CA ASN A 95 24.57 -24.08 -33.24
C ASN A 95 25.40 -23.37 -32.17
N GLU A 96 25.96 -22.20 -32.46
CA GLU A 96 26.70 -21.37 -31.50
C GLU A 96 25.80 -20.82 -30.38
N ASN A 97 24.53 -20.54 -30.70
CA ASN A 97 23.55 -19.99 -29.76
C ASN A 97 22.63 -21.05 -29.14
N LYS A 98 22.83 -22.34 -29.45
CA LYS A 98 22.13 -23.45 -28.80
C LYS A 98 22.57 -23.60 -27.34
N GLY A 99 21.63 -24.03 -26.50
CA GLY A 99 21.92 -24.36 -25.10
C GLY A 99 21.93 -23.17 -24.14
N ALA A 100 21.44 -21.99 -24.53
CA ALA A 100 21.20 -20.87 -23.62
C ALA A 100 20.36 -21.30 -22.40
N SER A 101 19.27 -22.05 -22.62
CA SER A 101 18.45 -22.60 -21.52
C SER A 101 19.22 -23.57 -20.62
N LYS A 102 20.13 -24.39 -21.18
CA LYS A 102 20.96 -25.32 -20.40
C LYS A 102 22.06 -24.59 -19.61
N LYS A 103 22.63 -23.51 -20.17
CA LYS A 103 23.57 -22.61 -19.48
C LYS A 103 22.86 -21.86 -18.34
N SER A 104 21.68 -21.30 -18.59
CA SER A 104 20.85 -20.66 -17.55
C SER A 104 20.42 -21.63 -16.47
N ALA A 105 20.02 -22.86 -16.83
CA ALA A 105 19.69 -23.91 -15.87
C ALA A 105 20.90 -24.31 -15.02
N LYS A 106 22.09 -24.42 -15.62
CA LYS A 106 23.32 -24.72 -14.88
C LYS A 106 23.70 -23.61 -13.90
N ILE A 107 23.60 -22.35 -14.32
CA ILE A 107 23.79 -21.20 -13.43
C ILE A 107 22.78 -21.21 -12.28
N LEU A 108 21.51 -21.53 -12.55
CA LEU A 108 20.48 -21.69 -11.53
C LEU A 108 20.78 -22.81 -10.55
N VAL A 109 21.23 -23.98 -11.03
CA VAL A 109 21.62 -25.12 -10.19
C VAL A 109 22.84 -24.76 -9.32
N ASP A 110 23.84 -24.10 -9.88
CA ASP A 110 25.04 -23.67 -9.15
C ASP A 110 24.68 -22.61 -8.09
N MET A 111 23.76 -21.70 -8.39
CA MET A 111 23.22 -20.72 -7.43
C MET A 111 22.38 -21.40 -6.32
N LEU A 112 21.59 -22.41 -6.66
CA LEU A 112 20.80 -23.19 -5.70
C LEU A 112 21.70 -24.01 -4.77
N ALA A 113 22.75 -24.64 -5.30
CA ALA A 113 23.74 -25.35 -4.48
C ALA A 113 24.50 -24.39 -3.56
N ALA A 114 24.93 -23.22 -4.05
CA ALA A 114 25.56 -22.18 -3.23
C ALA A 114 24.61 -21.58 -2.18
N TYR A 115 23.30 -21.62 -2.42
CA TYR A 115 22.26 -21.24 -1.46
C TYR A 115 22.05 -22.33 -0.40
N GLU A 116 22.00 -23.61 -0.79
CA GLU A 116 21.85 -24.74 0.13
C GLU A 116 23.05 -24.86 1.09
N THR A 117 24.28 -24.67 0.59
CA THR A 117 25.48 -24.66 1.44
C THR A 117 25.43 -23.53 2.48
N ARG A 118 25.00 -22.33 2.08
CA ARG A 118 24.73 -21.22 3.01
C ARG A 118 23.59 -21.53 3.98
N ARG A 119 22.56 -22.27 3.54
CA ARG A 119 21.40 -22.67 4.35
C ARG A 119 21.80 -23.64 5.47
N VAL A 120 22.69 -24.60 5.19
CA VAL A 120 23.20 -25.56 6.19
C VAL A 120 24.09 -24.84 7.21
N GLN A 121 24.93 -23.91 6.75
CA GLN A 121 25.79 -23.09 7.62
C GLN A 121 24.96 -22.18 8.54
N CYS A 122 23.93 -21.52 8.01
CA CYS A 122 23.00 -20.72 8.81
C CYS A 122 22.07 -21.56 9.69
N ALA A 123 21.81 -22.84 9.37
CA ALA A 123 21.02 -23.74 10.23
C ALA A 123 21.78 -24.09 11.52
N GLN A 124 23.11 -24.14 11.49
CA GLN A 124 23.95 -24.29 12.69
C GLN A 124 24.02 -23.00 13.52
N GLU A 125 23.97 -21.82 12.89
CA GLU A 125 23.93 -20.52 13.60
C GLU A 125 22.53 -20.18 14.18
N ARG A 126 21.46 -20.79 13.65
CA ARG A 126 20.06 -20.59 14.04
C ARG A 126 19.66 -21.13 15.41
N ILE A 127 20.47 -22.00 16.02
CA ILE A 127 20.24 -22.46 17.40
C ILE A 127 20.64 -21.36 18.40
N SER A 128 21.40 -20.34 17.98
CA SER A 128 21.98 -19.32 18.87
C SER A 128 21.45 -17.89 18.72
N ALA A 129 20.59 -17.56 17.73
CA ALA A 129 20.04 -16.22 17.62
C ALA A 129 18.68 -16.17 16.90
N HIS A 130 17.63 -15.82 17.66
CA HIS A 130 16.32 -15.42 17.12
C HIS A 130 16.47 -14.13 16.29
N ARG A 131 16.72 -14.25 14.98
CA ARG A 131 16.60 -13.14 14.02
C ARG A 131 15.52 -13.48 12.99
N VAL A 132 14.40 -12.76 13.09
CA VAL A 132 13.28 -12.80 12.14
C VAL A 132 13.77 -12.41 10.74
N ARG A 133 13.41 -13.19 9.72
CA ARG A 133 13.71 -12.87 8.33
C ARG A 133 12.58 -12.00 7.76
N ALA A 134 12.85 -10.72 7.52
CA ALA A 134 11.93 -9.83 6.80
C ALA A 134 12.22 -9.90 5.29
N THR A 135 11.22 -10.25 4.49
CA THR A 135 11.31 -10.26 3.03
C THR A 135 10.51 -9.07 2.49
N GLN A 136 11.21 -8.02 2.02
CA GLN A 136 10.59 -6.82 1.46
C GLN A 136 10.40 -6.99 -0.05
N LYS A 137 9.15 -6.95 -0.54
CA LYS A 137 8.85 -7.06 -1.97
C LYS A 137 8.81 -5.69 -2.64
N VAL A 138 9.61 -5.57 -3.70
CA VAL A 138 9.71 -4.48 -4.69
C VAL A 138 9.99 -3.08 -4.11
N ALA A 139 11.23 -2.63 -4.30
CA ALA A 139 11.61 -1.23 -4.16
C ALA A 139 11.07 -0.44 -5.37
N ASN A 140 9.85 0.10 -5.25
CA ASN A 140 9.37 1.11 -6.19
C ASN A 140 10.05 2.45 -5.90
N PHE A 141 10.10 3.32 -6.91
CA PHE A 141 10.60 4.69 -6.76
C PHE A 141 9.86 5.45 -5.64
N GLN A 142 8.56 5.19 -5.47
CA GLN A 142 7.76 5.70 -4.36
C GLN A 142 8.28 5.23 -2.99
N THR A 143 8.61 3.94 -2.84
CA THR A 143 9.20 3.38 -1.62
C THR A 143 10.55 4.03 -1.32
N TYR A 144 11.40 4.20 -2.33
CA TYR A 144 12.67 4.92 -2.19
C TYR A 144 12.48 6.37 -1.71
N PHE A 145 11.47 7.08 -2.22
CA PHE A 145 11.15 8.45 -1.78
C PHE A 145 10.60 8.50 -0.36
N ILE A 146 9.73 7.55 0.00
CA ILE A 146 9.17 7.44 1.34
C ILE A 146 10.30 7.16 2.34
N ASP A 147 11.17 6.19 2.05
CA ASP A 147 12.33 5.86 2.87
C ASP A 147 13.26 7.06 3.01
N LEU A 148 13.54 7.78 1.91
CA LEU A 148 14.38 8.97 1.92
C LEU A 148 13.80 10.09 2.80
N VAL A 149 12.48 10.30 2.78
CA VAL A 149 11.81 11.33 3.58
C VAL A 149 11.67 10.92 5.06
N HIS A 150 11.57 9.62 5.35
CA HIS A 150 11.49 9.10 6.72
C HIS A 150 12.87 8.97 7.38
N ASP A 151 13.95 8.85 6.61
CA ASP A 151 15.32 8.79 7.14
C ASP A 151 15.72 10.09 7.85
N LYS A 152 16.15 9.96 9.12
CA LYS A 152 16.68 11.08 9.92
C LYS A 152 18.10 11.46 9.48
N GLU A 153 18.86 10.53 8.91
CA GLU A 153 20.25 10.73 8.49
C GLU A 153 20.44 10.54 6.98
N VAL A 154 20.98 11.56 6.31
CA VAL A 154 21.13 11.58 4.84
C VAL A 154 22.60 11.37 4.48
N HIS A 155 22.99 10.13 4.19
CA HIS A 155 24.36 9.81 3.77
C HIS A 155 24.57 9.99 2.26
N GLY A 156 25.70 10.60 1.86
CA GLY A 156 26.09 10.81 0.47
C GLY A 156 25.81 12.21 -0.08
N VAL A 157 26.59 12.63 -1.09
CA VAL A 157 26.52 14.00 -1.65
C VAL A 157 25.24 14.21 -2.47
N THR A 158 24.87 13.22 -3.30
CA THR A 158 23.67 13.30 -4.15
C THR A 158 22.38 13.38 -3.33
N ARG A 159 22.27 12.58 -2.26
CA ARG A 159 21.10 12.62 -1.37
C ARG A 159 20.99 13.96 -0.64
N ARG A 160 22.11 14.54 -0.20
CA ARG A 160 22.13 15.89 0.40
C ARG A 160 21.66 16.98 -0.56
N LEU A 161 22.03 16.90 -1.84
CA LEU A 161 21.54 17.84 -2.85
C LEU A 161 20.02 17.73 -3.04
N ILE A 162 19.49 16.51 -3.20
CA ILE A 162 18.04 16.25 -3.32
C ILE A 162 17.30 16.78 -2.09
N MET A 163 17.84 16.52 -0.90
CA MET A 163 17.24 16.98 0.35
C MET A 163 17.32 18.50 0.52
N GLY A 164 18.35 19.16 -0.01
CA GLY A 164 18.42 20.62 -0.08
C GLY A 164 17.29 21.20 -0.95
N VAL A 165 17.04 20.60 -2.11
CA VAL A 165 15.92 20.99 -2.98
C VAL A 165 14.58 20.78 -2.27
N PHE A 166 14.40 19.64 -1.60
CA PHE A 166 13.19 19.36 -0.83
C PHE A 166 12.99 20.32 0.34
N TYR A 167 14.07 20.74 0.99
CA TYR A 167 14.01 21.74 2.05
C TYR A 167 13.47 23.08 1.52
N VAL A 168 13.96 23.55 0.37
CA VAL A 168 13.43 24.77 -0.28
C VAL A 168 11.94 24.63 -0.59
N PHE A 169 11.51 23.50 -1.15
CA PHE A 169 10.08 23.26 -1.39
C PHE A 169 9.27 23.17 -0.10
N SER A 170 9.84 22.66 0.99
CA SER A 170 9.14 22.58 2.28
C SER A 170 8.89 23.97 2.88
N LEU A 171 9.81 24.93 2.69
CA LEU A 171 9.60 26.33 3.08
C LEU A 171 8.48 26.97 2.26
N ILE A 172 8.45 26.73 0.95
CA ILE A 172 7.35 27.25 0.10
C ILE A 172 6.02 26.65 0.55
N TYR A 173 5.97 25.34 0.80
CA TYR A 173 4.79 24.65 1.28
C TYR A 173 4.31 25.21 2.61
N GLU A 174 5.21 25.42 3.57
CA GLU A 174 4.91 26.06 4.85
C GLU A 174 4.26 27.44 4.68
N GLN A 175 4.83 28.29 3.81
CA GLN A 175 4.25 29.61 3.54
C GLN A 175 2.85 29.53 2.93
N LEU A 176 2.61 28.57 2.02
CA LEU A 176 1.28 28.37 1.42
C LEU A 176 0.25 27.87 2.44
N VAL A 177 0.65 26.94 3.33
CA VAL A 177 -0.19 26.43 4.41
C VAL A 177 -0.54 27.55 5.39
N ASN A 178 0.45 28.33 5.84
CA ASN A 178 0.27 29.49 6.73
C ASN A 178 -0.62 30.56 6.10
N LEU A 179 -0.38 30.91 4.83
CA LEU A 179 -1.18 31.87 4.09
C LEU A 179 -2.63 31.41 4.00
N LYS A 180 -2.86 30.16 3.61
CA LYS A 180 -4.21 29.61 3.49
C LYS A 180 -4.91 29.61 4.86
N LEU A 181 -4.22 29.29 5.96
CA LEU A 181 -4.81 29.37 7.29
C LEU A 181 -5.15 30.83 7.67
N ALA A 182 -4.26 31.78 7.38
CA ALA A 182 -4.49 33.21 7.60
C ALA A 182 -5.73 33.71 6.84
N MET A 183 -5.95 33.25 5.60
CA MET A 183 -7.15 33.57 4.82
C MET A 183 -8.45 33.11 5.51
N TYR A 184 -8.45 31.95 6.17
CA TYR A 184 -9.61 31.52 6.98
C TYR A 184 -9.74 32.32 8.28
N ARG A 185 -8.63 32.73 8.92
CA ARG A 185 -8.65 33.53 10.15
C ARG A 185 -9.13 34.96 9.89
N TRP A 186 -8.77 35.56 8.76
CA TRP A 186 -9.22 36.89 8.32
C TRP A 186 -10.62 36.89 7.68
N GLY A 187 -11.26 35.72 7.55
CA GLY A 187 -12.61 35.60 6.99
C GLY A 187 -12.70 35.77 5.47
N TRP A 188 -11.58 35.72 4.73
CA TRP A 188 -11.60 35.75 3.26
C TRP A 188 -12.23 34.48 2.67
N PHE A 189 -12.06 33.35 3.36
CA PHE A 189 -12.80 32.13 3.08
C PHE A 189 -13.84 31.88 4.16
N LYS A 190 -15.09 31.64 3.73
CA LYS A 190 -16.19 31.31 4.63
C LYS A 190 -16.05 29.87 5.11
N LYS A 191 -16.13 29.66 6.42
CA LYS A 191 -16.31 28.32 7.01
C LYS A 191 -17.79 27.95 6.92
N GLU A 192 -18.07 26.74 6.45
CA GLU A 192 -19.42 26.18 6.52
C GLU A 192 -19.67 25.67 7.94
N GLU A 193 -20.85 25.95 8.49
CA GLU A 193 -21.25 25.49 9.81
C GLU A 193 -22.36 24.44 9.66
N LEU A 194 -22.32 23.42 10.51
CA LEU A 194 -23.39 22.43 10.62
C LEU A 194 -24.14 22.65 11.94
N PRO A 195 -25.46 22.39 11.96
CA PRO A 195 -26.22 22.44 13.19
C PRO A 195 -25.77 21.34 14.17
N CYS A 196 -25.35 20.16 13.70
CA CYS A 196 -24.85 19.12 14.59
C CYS A 196 -23.53 19.52 15.29
N PHE A 197 -23.17 18.79 16.36
CA PHE A 197 -21.84 18.89 16.96
C PHE A 197 -20.80 18.22 16.05
N VAL A 198 -19.69 18.90 15.76
CA VAL A 198 -18.68 18.45 14.80
C VAL A 198 -17.35 18.22 15.51
N ILE A 199 -16.93 16.96 15.58
CA ILE A 199 -15.62 16.55 16.12
C ILE A 199 -14.70 16.27 14.95
N SER A 200 -13.50 16.82 14.98
CA SER A 200 -12.46 16.55 13.99
C SER A 200 -11.35 15.74 14.62
N LEU A 201 -11.04 14.59 14.03
CA LEU A 201 -9.87 13.79 14.37
C LEU A 201 -8.82 14.01 13.29
N GLY A 202 -7.60 14.32 13.67
CA GLY A 202 -6.52 14.34 12.69
C GLY A 202 -5.15 14.42 13.32
N ASN A 203 -4.14 14.60 12.48
CA ASN A 203 -2.76 14.66 12.90
C ASN A 203 -2.00 15.71 12.09
N VAL A 204 -0.80 16.08 12.56
CA VAL A 204 0.09 17.01 11.84
C VAL A 204 1.16 16.30 11.01
N THR A 205 1.24 14.96 11.05
CA THR A 205 2.23 14.16 10.30
C THR A 205 1.60 13.32 9.19
N VAL A 206 2.38 12.81 8.23
CA VAL A 206 1.99 11.68 7.39
C VAL A 206 2.32 10.38 8.13
N GLY A 207 1.43 9.39 8.03
CA GLY A 207 1.58 8.10 8.70
C GLY A 207 0.37 7.69 9.55
N GLY A 208 0.44 6.48 10.09
CA GLY A 208 -0.62 5.84 10.86
C GLY A 208 -0.61 6.24 12.34
N THR A 209 -1.25 7.36 12.67
CA THR A 209 -1.37 7.91 14.03
C THR A 209 -2.58 7.40 14.82
N GLY A 210 -3.18 6.27 14.44
CA GLY A 210 -4.33 5.71 15.16
C GLY A 210 -5.67 6.44 14.98
N LYS A 211 -5.84 7.26 13.94
CA LYS A 211 -7.10 8.02 13.69
C LYS A 211 -8.33 7.12 13.59
N THR A 212 -8.26 6.09 12.75
CA THR A 212 -9.37 5.20 12.45
C THR A 212 -9.83 4.42 13.70
N PRO A 213 -8.95 3.78 14.49
CA PRO A 213 -9.35 3.19 15.77
C PRO A 213 -9.91 4.21 16.78
N THR A 214 -9.36 5.42 16.86
CA THR A 214 -9.90 6.48 17.72
C THR A 214 -11.29 6.93 17.28
N ALA A 215 -11.54 7.06 15.97
CA ALA A 215 -12.85 7.39 15.42
C ALA A 215 -13.90 6.35 15.81
N GLN A 216 -13.54 5.08 15.71
CA GLN A 216 -14.38 3.97 16.16
C GLN A 216 -14.66 4.02 17.66
N HIS A 217 -13.63 4.18 18.49
CA HIS A 217 -13.78 4.25 19.95
C HIS A 217 -14.72 5.41 20.35
N LEU A 218 -14.49 6.60 19.77
CA LEU A 218 -15.28 7.79 20.07
C LEU A 218 -16.72 7.67 19.58
N ALA A 219 -16.94 7.13 18.38
CA ALA A 219 -18.29 6.90 17.86
C ALA A 219 -19.08 5.95 18.75
N ARG A 220 -18.48 4.83 19.18
CA ARG A 220 -19.12 3.88 20.11
C ARG A 220 -19.46 4.54 21.43
N ALA A 221 -18.53 5.31 22.01
CA ALA A 221 -18.75 6.01 23.26
C ALA A 221 -19.90 7.03 23.17
N ILE A 222 -19.94 7.84 22.10
CA ILE A 222 -20.99 8.84 21.89
C ILE A 222 -22.35 8.19 21.60
N HIS A 223 -22.35 7.10 20.84
CA HIS A 223 -23.56 6.31 20.61
C HIS A 223 -24.11 5.72 21.92
N ALA A 224 -23.23 5.17 22.77
CA ALA A 224 -23.60 4.65 24.09
C ALA A 224 -24.11 5.74 25.06
N MET A 225 -23.74 7.01 24.84
CA MET A 225 -24.34 8.16 25.54
C MET A 225 -25.75 8.53 25.03
N GLY A 226 -26.25 7.85 23.99
CA GLY A 226 -27.58 8.06 23.42
C GLY A 226 -27.64 9.09 22.30
N TYR A 227 -26.51 9.58 21.80
CA TYR A 227 -26.47 10.52 20.68
C TYR A 227 -26.39 9.81 19.33
N ARG A 228 -27.13 10.33 18.34
CA ARG A 228 -27.00 9.86 16.95
C ARG A 228 -25.73 10.42 16.32
N VAL A 229 -24.72 9.58 16.19
CA VAL A 229 -23.42 9.93 15.61
C VAL A 229 -23.34 9.48 14.14
N ALA A 230 -22.57 10.18 13.31
CA ALA A 230 -22.20 9.76 11.97
C ALA A 230 -20.70 10.01 11.72
N ILE A 231 -20.05 9.12 10.97
CA ILE A 231 -18.66 9.28 10.53
C ILE A 231 -18.62 9.93 9.14
N LEU A 232 -17.83 10.98 8.99
CA LEU A 232 -17.56 11.65 7.72
C LEU A 232 -16.11 11.40 7.32
N ASN A 233 -15.89 10.48 6.38
CA ASN A 233 -14.58 10.16 5.84
C ASN A 233 -14.38 10.83 4.46
N ARG A 234 -13.12 11.02 4.04
CA ARG A 234 -12.78 11.59 2.73
C ARG A 234 -13.10 10.64 1.57
N GLY A 235 -12.99 9.33 1.79
CA GLY A 235 -12.94 8.32 0.73
C GLY A 235 -11.58 8.29 0.02
N TYR A 236 -10.47 8.24 0.79
CA TYR A 236 -9.14 8.12 0.18
C TYR A 236 -9.01 6.77 -0.56
N ARG A 237 -8.52 6.81 -1.80
CA ARG A 237 -8.45 5.67 -2.75
C ARG A 237 -9.78 4.98 -3.09
N ALA A 238 -10.91 5.52 -2.62
CA ALA A 238 -12.23 5.05 -3.02
C ALA A 238 -12.44 5.21 -4.54
N LYS A 239 -13.08 4.23 -5.18
CA LYS A 239 -13.54 4.38 -6.57
C LYS A 239 -14.76 5.32 -6.69
N TRP A 240 -15.47 5.56 -5.59
CA TRP A 240 -16.59 6.49 -5.54
C TRP A 240 -16.20 7.93 -5.96
N ARG A 241 -16.99 8.54 -6.84
CA ARG A 241 -16.76 9.91 -7.37
C ARG A 241 -17.90 10.89 -7.08
N GLY A 242 -18.98 10.46 -6.43
CA GLY A 242 -20.14 11.31 -6.12
C GLY A 242 -19.89 12.26 -4.95
N ALA A 243 -20.83 13.19 -4.73
CA ALA A 243 -20.74 14.17 -3.64
C ALA A 243 -20.88 13.53 -2.25
N VAL A 244 -21.75 12.52 -2.13
CA VAL A 244 -22.01 11.76 -0.90
C VAL A 244 -22.10 10.29 -1.25
N GLY A 245 -21.15 9.49 -0.75
CA GLY A 245 -21.23 8.03 -0.79
C GLY A 245 -21.62 7.50 0.58
N ILE A 246 -22.64 6.64 0.64
CA ILE A 246 -23.05 5.97 1.88
C ILE A 246 -22.32 4.64 1.91
N VAL A 247 -21.38 4.48 2.84
CA VAL A 247 -20.68 3.20 3.04
C VAL A 247 -21.51 2.29 3.93
N SER A 248 -22.10 2.85 4.99
CA SER A 248 -23.09 2.21 5.86
C SER A 248 -24.17 3.23 6.23
N ASP A 249 -25.42 2.77 6.33
CA ASP A 249 -26.56 3.53 6.85
C ASP A 249 -26.82 3.28 8.34
N GLY A 250 -25.87 2.68 9.05
CA GLY A 250 -26.04 2.28 10.45
C GLY A 250 -26.93 1.04 10.64
N HIS A 251 -27.16 0.28 9.57
CA HIS A 251 -27.85 -1.02 9.61
C HIS A 251 -27.19 -2.04 8.68
N ALA A 252 -26.78 -1.61 7.49
CA ALA A 252 -26.15 -2.45 6.49
C ALA A 252 -25.07 -1.71 5.70
N LEU A 253 -24.02 -2.45 5.33
CA LEU A 253 -23.03 -2.00 4.36
C LEU A 253 -23.70 -1.81 2.99
N LYS A 254 -23.45 -0.66 2.37
CA LYS A 254 -23.97 -0.29 1.03
C LYS A 254 -22.90 -0.28 -0.05
N MET A 255 -21.63 -0.34 0.35
CA MET A 255 -20.47 -0.36 -0.53
C MET A 255 -19.52 -1.47 -0.11
N ASP A 256 -18.79 -2.02 -1.07
CA ASP A 256 -17.65 -2.89 -0.83
C ASP A 256 -16.37 -2.07 -0.54
N ALA A 257 -15.29 -2.75 -0.13
CA ALA A 257 -14.01 -2.13 0.17
C ALA A 257 -13.43 -1.34 -1.02
N GLU A 258 -13.60 -1.87 -2.24
CA GLU A 258 -13.06 -1.24 -3.45
C GLU A 258 -13.78 0.09 -3.79
N THR A 259 -15.10 0.13 -3.62
CA THR A 259 -15.91 1.33 -3.87
C THR A 259 -15.75 2.36 -2.76
N ALA A 260 -15.76 1.91 -1.50
CA ALA A 260 -15.69 2.79 -0.33
C ALA A 260 -14.27 3.28 0.02
N GLY A 261 -13.25 2.51 -0.38
CA GLY A 261 -11.89 2.60 0.15
C GLY A 261 -11.74 1.84 1.47
N ASP A 262 -10.57 1.23 1.66
CA ASP A 262 -10.24 0.32 2.77
C ASP A 262 -10.63 0.87 4.14
N GLU A 263 -10.26 2.13 4.44
CA GLU A 263 -10.44 2.72 5.77
C GLU A 263 -11.91 2.99 6.08
N ALA A 264 -12.68 3.49 5.11
CA ALA A 264 -14.10 3.77 5.30
C ALA A 264 -14.92 2.48 5.42
N PHE A 265 -14.58 1.46 4.62
CA PHE A 265 -15.21 0.14 4.72
C PHE A 265 -14.93 -0.53 6.06
N MET A 266 -13.67 -0.51 6.51
CA MET A 266 -13.28 -1.05 7.82
C MET A 266 -14.01 -0.35 8.97
N LEU A 267 -14.09 0.99 8.95
CA LEU A 267 -14.86 1.76 9.94
C LEU A 267 -16.33 1.37 9.97
N ALA A 268 -16.96 1.29 8.80
CA ALA A 268 -18.36 0.93 8.67
C ALA A 268 -18.65 -0.47 9.22
N LYS A 269 -17.70 -1.40 9.05
CA LYS A 269 -17.81 -2.76 9.57
C LYS A 269 -17.73 -2.81 11.10
N HIS A 270 -16.83 -2.04 11.71
CA HIS A 270 -16.71 -1.95 13.17
C HIS A 270 -17.83 -1.18 13.86
N LEU A 271 -18.62 -0.42 13.10
CA LEU A 271 -19.68 0.44 13.60
C LEU A 271 -21.01 0.12 12.92
N PRO A 272 -21.61 -1.06 13.19
CA PRO A 272 -22.84 -1.49 12.53
C PRO A 272 -23.99 -0.50 12.76
N ASP A 273 -24.04 0.18 13.92
CA ASP A 273 -25.12 1.10 14.32
C ASP A 273 -24.83 2.59 14.00
N VAL A 274 -23.73 2.88 13.29
CA VAL A 274 -23.31 4.25 12.98
C VAL A 274 -23.21 4.45 11.46
N PRO A 275 -23.94 5.42 10.88
CA PRO A 275 -23.77 5.78 9.49
C PRO A 275 -22.34 6.23 9.18
N VAL A 276 -21.77 5.70 8.10
CA VAL A 276 -20.44 6.07 7.60
C VAL A 276 -20.58 6.60 6.18
N LEU A 277 -20.19 7.85 5.98
CA LEU A 277 -20.31 8.55 4.70
C LEU A 277 -18.93 8.96 4.19
N ILE A 278 -18.73 8.85 2.88
CA ILE A 278 -17.53 9.31 2.19
C ILE A 278 -17.85 10.48 1.27
N GLY A 279 -16.95 11.46 1.22
CA GLY A 279 -17.03 12.54 0.24
C GLY A 279 -15.95 13.60 0.43
N PRO A 280 -15.54 14.29 -0.65
CA PRO A 280 -14.50 15.31 -0.57
C PRO A 280 -14.93 16.55 0.22
N HIS A 281 -16.22 16.91 0.19
CA HIS A 281 -16.78 18.09 0.85
C HIS A 281 -17.57 17.69 2.10
N ARG A 282 -16.95 17.81 3.29
CA ARG A 282 -17.55 17.30 4.54
C ARG A 282 -18.80 18.07 4.98
N ALA A 283 -18.97 19.32 4.54
CA ALA A 283 -20.20 20.06 4.79
C ALA A 283 -21.40 19.50 4.02
N VAL A 284 -21.17 18.91 2.84
CA VAL A 284 -22.23 18.26 2.05
C VAL A 284 -22.57 16.91 2.67
N THR A 285 -21.57 16.08 2.99
CA THR A 285 -21.82 14.79 3.65
C THR A 285 -22.42 14.96 5.05
N GLY A 286 -21.99 15.99 5.80
CA GLY A 286 -22.54 16.32 7.10
C GLY A 286 -24.01 16.76 7.04
N ARG A 287 -24.39 17.66 6.11
CA ARG A 287 -25.80 18.01 5.89
C ARG A 287 -26.64 16.79 5.53
N TYR A 288 -26.13 15.95 4.63
CA TYR A 288 -26.81 14.71 4.27
C TYR A 288 -27.03 13.80 5.49
N ALA A 289 -26.02 13.65 6.35
CA ALA A 289 -26.12 12.84 7.56
C ALA A 289 -27.15 13.38 8.56
N ILE A 290 -27.28 14.69 8.67
CA ILE A 290 -28.29 15.34 9.52
C ILE A 290 -29.69 15.10 8.94
N GLU A 291 -29.87 15.36 7.64
CA GLU A 291 -31.17 15.28 6.96
C GLU A 291 -31.72 13.84 6.87
N HIS A 292 -30.85 12.86 6.60
CA HIS A 292 -31.29 11.48 6.30
C HIS A 292 -31.11 10.51 7.46
N PHE A 293 -30.16 10.77 8.37
CA PHE A 293 -29.88 9.90 9.52
C PHE A 293 -30.11 10.60 10.87
N GLY A 294 -30.54 11.87 10.86
CA GLY A 294 -30.80 12.63 12.09
C GLY A 294 -29.56 12.85 12.93
N ALA A 295 -28.36 12.87 12.32
CA ALA A 295 -27.10 12.96 13.04
C ALA A 295 -27.03 14.21 13.93
N GLN A 296 -26.81 13.99 15.23
CA GLN A 296 -26.58 15.02 16.23
C GLN A 296 -25.08 15.30 16.42
N VAL A 297 -24.24 14.31 16.11
CA VAL A 297 -22.79 14.42 16.17
C VAL A 297 -22.18 13.91 14.86
N ALA A 298 -21.26 14.66 14.28
CA ALA A 298 -20.47 14.25 13.12
C ALA A 298 -19.00 14.15 13.52
N ILE A 299 -18.37 13.00 13.27
CA ILE A 299 -16.93 12.80 13.48
C ILE A 299 -16.23 12.80 12.13
N LEU A 300 -15.31 13.73 11.92
CA LEU A 300 -14.46 13.79 10.73
C LEU A 300 -13.22 12.93 10.96
N ASP A 301 -13.10 11.85 10.20
CA ASP A 301 -11.87 11.07 10.14
C ASP A 301 -10.87 11.75 9.17
N ASP A 302 -9.70 12.13 9.67
CA ASP A 302 -8.68 12.96 9.01
C ASP A 302 -9.18 14.39 8.68
N GLY A 303 -9.74 15.07 9.68
CA GLY A 303 -10.39 16.39 9.60
C GLY A 303 -9.50 17.61 9.91
N TYR A 304 -8.33 17.45 10.53
CA TYR A 304 -7.55 18.56 11.10
C TYR A 304 -7.09 19.62 10.08
N GLN A 305 -6.80 19.20 8.84
CA GLN A 305 -6.47 20.08 7.70
C GLN A 305 -7.72 20.59 6.94
N HIS A 306 -8.92 20.09 7.26
CA HIS A 306 -10.14 20.41 6.53
C HIS A 306 -10.77 21.70 7.05
N TRP A 307 -10.12 22.85 6.84
CA TRP A 307 -10.54 24.13 7.42
C TRP A 307 -11.85 24.70 6.86
N GLN A 308 -12.36 24.15 5.76
CA GLN A 308 -13.59 24.63 5.09
C GLN A 308 -14.84 24.52 5.95
N LEU A 309 -14.88 23.61 6.92
CA LEU A 309 -16.03 23.42 7.78
C LEU A 309 -15.64 23.83 9.21
N ALA A 310 -16.59 24.29 10.02
CA ALA A 310 -16.38 24.66 11.42
C ALA A 310 -16.46 23.43 12.34
N ARG A 311 -15.68 23.42 13.43
CA ARG A 311 -15.53 22.30 14.35
C ARG A 311 -15.84 22.83 15.74
N ASP A 312 -16.51 22.02 16.53
CA ASP A 312 -16.75 22.30 17.95
C ASP A 312 -15.65 21.71 18.81
N MET A 313 -14.97 20.66 18.33
CA MET A 313 -13.83 20.05 18.99
C MET A 313 -12.82 19.51 17.96
N ASP A 314 -11.58 19.96 18.03
CA ASP A 314 -10.43 19.45 17.27
C ASP A 314 -9.57 18.56 18.18
N ILE A 315 -9.52 17.26 17.90
CA ILE A 315 -8.68 16.27 18.57
C ILE A 315 -7.47 15.98 17.68
N LEU A 316 -6.29 16.40 18.15
CA LEU A 316 -5.01 16.15 17.51
C LEU A 316 -4.40 14.86 18.03
N LEU A 317 -4.16 13.90 17.13
CA LEU A 317 -3.46 12.66 17.43
C LEU A 317 -1.96 12.82 17.17
N VAL A 318 -1.16 12.41 18.16
CA VAL A 318 0.31 12.35 18.08
C VAL A 318 0.74 10.90 18.33
N ASP A 319 1.53 10.32 17.43
CA ASP A 319 2.10 8.98 17.60
C ASP A 319 3.33 9.05 18.51
N ALA A 320 3.27 8.39 19.67
CA ALA A 320 4.35 8.37 20.65
C ALA A 320 5.58 7.55 20.19
N VAL A 321 5.43 6.71 19.17
CA VAL A 321 6.53 5.97 18.54
C VAL A 321 7.28 6.85 17.52
N ASN A 322 6.54 7.62 16.72
CA ASN A 322 7.10 8.52 15.70
C ASN A 322 6.74 9.98 15.96
N VAL A 323 7.31 10.52 17.04
CA VAL A 323 7.04 11.88 17.51
C VAL A 323 7.45 12.92 16.48
N PHE A 324 6.45 13.60 15.89
CA PHE A 324 6.61 14.67 14.88
C PHE A 324 7.49 14.33 13.66
N GLY A 325 7.77 13.04 13.42
CA GLY A 325 8.56 12.57 12.30
C GLY A 325 10.02 13.01 12.31
N ASN A 326 10.46 13.65 11.23
CA ASN A 326 11.80 14.22 11.10
C ASN A 326 11.84 15.75 11.33
N GLY A 327 10.74 16.33 11.84
CA GLY A 327 10.66 17.76 12.18
C GLY A 327 10.53 18.72 11.00
N HIS A 328 10.47 18.23 9.76
CA HIS A 328 10.31 19.06 8.56
C HIS A 328 8.94 18.87 7.90
N LEU A 329 8.46 19.94 7.24
CA LEU A 329 7.26 19.87 6.41
C LEU A 329 7.50 19.10 5.10
N LEU A 330 6.41 18.60 4.53
CA LEU A 330 6.40 18.06 3.18
C LEU A 330 6.95 19.08 2.17
N PRO A 331 7.74 18.66 1.16
CA PRO A 331 8.18 17.28 0.89
C PRO A 331 9.50 16.87 1.59
N ARG A 332 10.14 17.75 2.38
CA ARG A 332 11.41 17.44 3.07
C ARG A 332 11.23 16.43 4.20
N GLY A 333 10.07 16.49 4.83
CA GLY A 333 9.73 15.68 5.98
C GLY A 333 8.28 15.24 5.97
N THR A 334 7.85 14.75 7.11
CA THR A 334 6.53 14.13 7.25
C THR A 334 5.47 15.07 7.81
N LEU A 335 5.80 16.30 8.21
CA LEU A 335 4.80 17.25 8.71
C LEU A 335 3.91 17.77 7.57
N ARG A 336 2.59 17.69 7.76
CA ARG A 336 1.54 18.25 6.90
C ARG A 336 1.27 19.72 7.22
N GLU A 337 1.52 20.12 8.46
CA GLU A 337 1.34 21.48 8.96
C GLU A 337 2.49 21.83 9.92
N PRO A 338 2.84 23.12 10.11
CA PRO A 338 3.80 23.52 11.13
C PRO A 338 3.33 23.14 12.55
N LEU A 339 4.27 22.84 13.45
CA LEU A 339 3.94 22.48 14.84
C LEU A 339 3.21 23.61 15.58
N SER A 340 3.38 24.86 15.17
CA SER A 340 2.63 25.98 15.73
C SER A 340 1.11 25.85 15.56
N HIS A 341 0.63 25.08 14.57
CA HIS A 341 -0.80 24.84 14.33
C HIS A 341 -1.44 23.88 15.34
N ILE A 342 -0.65 23.29 16.23
CA ILE A 342 -1.13 22.48 17.36
C ILE A 342 -1.94 23.33 18.35
N ASN A 343 -1.74 24.65 18.35
CA ASN A 343 -2.51 25.60 19.14
C ASN A 343 -4.03 25.59 18.88
N ARG A 344 -4.48 24.95 17.78
CA ARG A 344 -5.91 24.83 17.42
C ARG A 344 -6.59 23.63 18.08
N ALA A 345 -5.83 22.69 18.62
CA ALA A 345 -6.39 21.46 19.18
C ALA A 345 -7.03 21.73 20.54
N ASP A 346 -8.25 21.27 20.75
CA ASP A 346 -8.88 21.24 22.07
C ASP A 346 -8.34 20.08 22.90
N VAL A 347 -7.94 18.99 22.22
CA VAL A 347 -7.42 17.77 22.83
C VAL A 347 -6.20 17.25 22.08
N CYS A 348 -5.12 16.95 22.80
CA CYS A 348 -3.97 16.19 22.32
C CYS A 348 -4.11 14.74 22.75
N LEU A 349 -4.34 13.83 21.81
CA LEU A 349 -4.36 12.39 22.03
C LEU A 349 -3.00 11.78 21.68
N MET A 350 -2.22 11.44 22.71
CA MET A 350 -0.99 10.66 22.56
C MET A 350 -1.36 9.19 22.35
N THR A 351 -0.96 8.64 21.20
CA THR A 351 -1.26 7.26 20.80
C THR A 351 -0.05 6.36 20.96
N LYS A 352 -0.28 5.08 21.30
CA LYS A 352 0.76 4.04 21.44
C LYS A 352 1.80 4.39 22.51
N VAL A 353 1.35 4.98 23.62
CA VAL A 353 2.26 5.41 24.70
C VAL A 353 3.01 4.23 25.34
N ASP A 354 2.46 3.02 25.25
CA ASP A 354 3.05 1.75 25.67
C ASP A 354 4.27 1.32 24.83
N GLN A 355 4.37 1.79 23.59
CA GLN A 355 5.47 1.49 22.66
C GLN A 355 6.47 2.66 22.53
N ALA A 356 6.26 3.72 23.31
CA ALA A 356 7.05 4.94 23.21
C ALA A 356 8.48 4.75 23.74
N ALA A 357 9.45 5.35 23.06
CA ALA A 357 10.82 5.39 23.57
C ALA A 357 10.89 6.24 24.87
N PRO A 358 11.84 5.97 25.79
CA PRO A 358 12.04 6.80 26.98
C PRO A 358 12.17 8.29 26.62
N GLY A 359 11.41 9.15 27.30
CA GLY A 359 11.37 10.60 27.07
C GLY A 359 10.49 11.07 25.91
N ALA A 360 9.94 10.17 25.08
CA ALA A 360 9.08 10.56 23.96
C ALA A 360 7.77 11.22 24.41
N ILE A 361 7.14 10.67 25.46
CA ILE A 361 5.90 11.21 26.02
C ILE A 361 6.12 12.62 26.59
N GLU A 362 7.20 12.80 27.34
CA GLU A 362 7.59 14.11 27.90
C GLU A 362 7.86 15.13 26.80
N HIS A 363 8.57 14.73 25.74
CA HIS A 363 8.82 15.59 24.59
C HIS A 363 7.53 16.02 23.87
N ILE A 364 6.55 15.11 23.68
CA ILE A 364 5.25 15.47 23.12
C ILE A 364 4.54 16.46 24.05
N TRP A 365 4.56 16.18 25.36
CA TRP A 365 3.90 17.00 26.37
C TRP A 365 4.44 18.44 26.34
N GLU A 366 5.76 18.60 26.41
CA GLU A 366 6.45 19.89 26.36
C GLU A 366 6.16 20.63 25.05
N THR A 367 6.24 19.92 23.92
CA THR A 367 5.99 20.51 22.61
C THR A 367 4.54 20.99 22.50
N PHE A 368 3.57 20.18 22.91
CA PHE A 368 2.16 20.57 22.91
C PHE A 368 1.94 21.80 23.79
N ARG A 369 2.46 21.79 25.03
CA ARG A 369 2.33 22.90 25.97
C ARG A 369 3.02 24.18 25.51
N SER A 370 4.11 24.08 24.74
CA SER A 370 4.77 25.26 24.17
C SER A 370 3.87 26.07 23.21
N TYR A 371 2.89 25.41 22.58
CA TYR A 371 1.95 26.04 21.65
C TYR A 371 0.52 26.15 22.19
N ASN A 372 0.14 25.31 23.16
CA ASN A 372 -1.23 25.18 23.66
C ASN A 372 -1.26 24.93 25.18
N GLN A 373 -1.57 25.98 25.94
CA GLN A 373 -1.61 25.93 27.41
C GLN A 373 -2.89 25.29 27.96
N ASP A 374 -4.01 25.45 27.25
CA ASP A 374 -5.34 25.12 27.77
C ASP A 374 -5.85 23.74 27.30
N GLY A 375 -5.34 23.23 26.17
CA GLY A 375 -5.83 21.98 25.58
C GLY A 375 -5.65 20.77 26.52
N LEU A 376 -6.61 19.85 26.48
CA LEU A 376 -6.54 18.61 27.25
C LEU A 376 -5.49 17.67 26.67
N ILE A 377 -4.84 16.87 27.52
CA ILE A 377 -3.92 15.83 27.09
C ILE A 377 -4.51 14.49 27.53
N LEU A 378 -4.67 13.60 26.56
CA LEU A 378 -5.21 12.26 26.70
C LEU A 378 -4.18 11.26 26.20
N GLU A 379 -3.97 10.19 26.95
CA GLU A 379 -3.09 9.09 26.56
C GLU A 379 -3.91 7.88 26.14
N SER A 380 -3.41 7.13 25.16
CA SER A 380 -4.03 5.89 24.70
C SER A 380 -3.01 4.85 24.30
N ILE A 381 -3.38 3.60 24.54
CA ILE A 381 -2.63 2.42 24.14
C ILE A 381 -3.41 1.64 23.09
N HIS A 382 -2.68 0.87 22.28
CA HIS A 382 -3.26 -0.04 21.30
C HIS A 382 -3.08 -1.46 21.82
N GLN A 383 -4.15 -2.08 22.30
CA GLN A 383 -4.07 -3.43 22.87
C GLN A 383 -4.54 -4.47 21.86
N PRO A 384 -3.70 -5.48 21.54
CA PRO A 384 -4.18 -6.65 20.83
C PRO A 384 -5.17 -7.40 21.71
N ARG A 385 -6.38 -7.64 21.20
CA ARG A 385 -7.46 -8.27 21.97
C ARG A 385 -7.59 -9.75 21.68
N GLN A 386 -7.60 -10.10 20.41
CA GLN A 386 -7.87 -11.46 19.93
C GLN A 386 -7.42 -11.64 18.48
N PHE A 387 -7.29 -12.90 18.09
CA PHE A 387 -7.03 -13.34 16.74
C PHE A 387 -8.34 -13.89 16.14
N VAL A 388 -8.95 -13.17 15.21
CA VAL A 388 -10.21 -13.58 14.59
C VAL A 388 -9.89 -14.31 13.29
N GLN A 389 -10.45 -15.50 13.06
CA GLN A 389 -10.23 -16.20 11.79
C GLN A 389 -10.76 -15.35 10.64
N LEU A 390 -10.03 -15.27 9.52
CA LEU A 390 -10.35 -14.37 8.41
C LEU A 390 -11.80 -14.51 7.90
N SER A 391 -12.30 -15.74 7.76
CA SER A 391 -13.68 -16.00 7.36
C SER A 391 -14.70 -15.45 8.37
N ALA A 392 -14.45 -15.66 9.66
CA ALA A 392 -15.30 -15.16 10.74
C ALA A 392 -15.26 -13.63 10.82
N TRP A 393 -14.06 -13.03 10.74
CA TRP A 393 -13.89 -11.58 10.67
C TRP A 393 -14.61 -10.97 9.44
N PHE A 394 -14.69 -11.72 8.34
CA PHE A 394 -15.41 -11.27 7.16
C PHE A 394 -16.94 -11.26 7.36
N GLU A 395 -17.48 -12.27 8.03
CA GLU A 395 -18.92 -12.38 8.33
C GLU A 395 -19.35 -11.43 9.44
N ASP A 396 -18.65 -11.43 10.57
CA ASP A 396 -18.90 -10.58 11.72
C ASP A 396 -17.59 -10.20 12.40
N ILE A 397 -17.29 -8.90 12.43
CA ILE A 397 -16.08 -8.38 13.05
C ILE A 397 -16.09 -8.49 14.58
N GLY A 398 -17.28 -8.61 15.17
CA GLY A 398 -17.50 -8.88 16.59
C GLY A 398 -17.47 -10.36 16.94
N ALA A 399 -17.31 -11.26 15.95
CA ALA A 399 -17.19 -12.69 16.20
C ALA A 399 -16.05 -12.96 17.19
N GLY A 400 -16.31 -13.84 18.15
CA GLY A 400 -15.29 -14.29 19.09
C GLY A 400 -14.07 -14.83 18.35
N GLY A 401 -12.90 -14.32 18.70
CA GLY A 401 -11.62 -14.81 18.21
C GLY A 401 -10.93 -15.71 19.23
N VAL A 402 -9.78 -16.23 18.82
CA VAL A 402 -8.84 -16.91 19.70
C VAL A 402 -8.19 -15.87 20.61
N PRO A 403 -8.21 -16.04 21.95
CA PRO A 403 -7.53 -15.15 22.87
C PRO A 403 -6.04 -15.03 22.55
N VAL A 404 -5.45 -13.86 22.83
CA VAL A 404 -4.02 -13.63 22.52
C VAL A 404 -3.09 -14.65 23.19
N THR A 405 -3.46 -15.13 24.38
CA THR A 405 -2.71 -16.13 25.16
C THR A 405 -2.64 -17.48 24.46
N GLU A 406 -3.61 -17.85 23.63
CA GLU A 406 -3.61 -19.14 22.93
C GLU A 406 -2.68 -19.17 21.70
N MET A 407 -2.22 -18.01 21.25
CA MET A 407 -1.27 -17.86 20.15
C MET A 407 0.19 -17.78 20.62
N GLU A 408 0.42 -17.67 21.93
CA GLU A 408 1.76 -17.67 22.53
C GLU A 408 2.51 -18.96 22.15
N GLY A 409 3.76 -18.81 21.71
CA GLY A 409 4.63 -19.90 21.28
C GLY A 409 4.28 -20.53 19.92
N ARG A 410 3.18 -20.14 19.28
CA ARG A 410 2.83 -20.69 17.95
C ARG A 410 3.72 -20.12 16.86
N LYS A 411 4.06 -20.96 15.89
CA LYS A 411 4.81 -20.53 14.70
C LYS A 411 3.92 -19.81 13.72
N VAL A 412 4.23 -18.55 13.43
CA VAL A 412 3.41 -17.74 12.51
C VAL A 412 4.19 -17.15 11.35
N LEU A 413 3.50 -16.98 10.23
CA LEU A 413 3.88 -16.10 9.14
C LEU A 413 3.11 -14.79 9.28
N ALA A 414 3.80 -13.68 9.51
CA ALA A 414 3.18 -12.36 9.53
C ALA A 414 3.09 -11.79 8.11
N VAL A 415 1.95 -11.21 7.75
CA VAL A 415 1.76 -10.53 6.46
C VAL A 415 1.16 -9.16 6.71
N SER A 416 1.77 -8.11 6.15
CA SER A 416 1.24 -6.75 6.32
C SER A 416 1.50 -5.84 5.12
N ALA A 417 0.53 -4.96 4.84
CA ALA A 417 0.60 -3.89 3.85
C ALA A 417 0.18 -2.55 4.48
N ILE A 418 0.83 -2.21 5.60
CA ILE A 418 0.60 -1.01 6.41
C ILE A 418 1.82 -0.09 6.42
N GLY A 419 1.62 1.19 6.72
CA GLY A 419 2.70 2.19 6.77
C GLY A 419 3.80 1.97 7.83
N ASN A 420 3.57 1.15 8.86
CA ASN A 420 4.61 0.77 9.83
C ASN A 420 4.55 -0.74 10.19
N PRO A 421 5.10 -1.63 9.33
CA PRO A 421 5.11 -3.07 9.57
C PRO A 421 5.85 -3.48 10.85
N ALA A 422 6.88 -2.71 11.25
CA ALA A 422 7.69 -3.04 12.42
C ALA A 422 6.89 -2.97 13.74
N SER A 423 5.93 -2.05 13.86
CA SER A 423 5.05 -1.97 15.03
C SER A 423 4.11 -3.18 15.12
N PHE A 424 3.61 -3.69 13.99
CA PHE A 424 2.82 -4.92 13.95
C PHE A 424 3.65 -6.14 14.34
N GLU A 425 4.87 -6.25 13.82
CA GLU A 425 5.81 -7.31 14.19
C GLU A 425 6.19 -7.29 15.67
N GLN A 426 6.45 -6.11 16.22
CA GLN A 426 6.73 -5.92 17.64
C GLN A 426 5.53 -6.35 18.48
N THR A 427 4.31 -5.98 18.07
CA THR A 427 3.08 -6.39 18.76
C THR A 427 2.95 -7.92 18.81
N LEU A 428 3.25 -8.63 17.71
CA LEU A 428 3.25 -10.10 17.71
C LEU A 428 4.35 -10.71 18.58
N ALA A 429 5.53 -10.10 18.61
CA ALA A 429 6.62 -10.52 19.47
C ALA A 429 6.30 -10.33 20.96
N ASP A 430 5.67 -9.21 21.33
CA ASP A 430 5.26 -8.91 22.70
C ASP A 430 4.15 -9.85 23.20
N LEU A 431 3.34 -10.39 22.28
CA LEU A 431 2.36 -11.45 22.55
C LEU A 431 3.00 -12.85 22.70
N GLY A 432 4.33 -12.96 22.57
CA GLY A 432 5.06 -14.22 22.70
C GLY A 432 4.89 -15.17 21.51
N VAL A 433 4.44 -14.68 20.36
CA VAL A 433 4.25 -15.50 19.16
C VAL A 433 5.61 -15.78 18.48
N GLU A 434 5.87 -17.03 18.07
CA GLU A 434 7.09 -17.38 17.34
C GLU A 434 6.95 -16.98 15.85
N MET A 435 7.30 -15.73 15.54
CA MET A 435 7.25 -15.25 14.15
C MET A 435 8.41 -15.81 13.32
N VAL A 436 8.11 -16.75 12.41
CA VAL A 436 9.10 -17.47 11.58
C VAL A 436 9.57 -16.62 10.40
N GLU A 437 8.66 -15.91 9.75
CA GLU A 437 8.93 -14.97 8.66
C GLU A 437 7.91 -13.83 8.69
N SER A 438 8.30 -12.65 8.19
CA SER A 438 7.41 -11.52 7.93
C SER A 438 7.46 -11.14 6.45
N MET A 439 6.31 -11.20 5.78
CA MET A 439 6.12 -10.76 4.40
C MET A 439 5.53 -9.35 4.37
N ARG A 440 6.36 -8.39 3.95
CA ARG A 440 5.98 -6.97 3.89
C ARG A 440 5.64 -6.54 2.47
N TYR A 441 4.47 -5.93 2.33
CA TYR A 441 3.97 -5.34 1.09
C TYR A 441 3.92 -3.80 1.22
N PRO A 442 3.91 -3.05 0.10
CA PRO A 442 3.74 -1.60 0.13
C PRO A 442 2.45 -1.18 0.87
N ASP A 443 2.47 -0.03 1.53
CA ASP A 443 1.28 0.48 2.22
C ASP A 443 0.10 0.62 1.25
N HIS A 444 -1.07 0.13 1.67
CA HIS A 444 -2.28 0.02 0.85
C HIS A 444 -2.11 -0.88 -0.40
N HIS A 445 -1.34 -1.97 -0.33
CA HIS A 445 -1.28 -2.99 -1.38
C HIS A 445 -2.57 -3.83 -1.42
N ASP A 446 -3.18 -3.96 -2.59
CA ASP A 446 -4.32 -4.86 -2.84
C ASP A 446 -3.80 -6.28 -3.09
N TYR A 447 -4.24 -7.25 -2.28
CA TYR A 447 -3.78 -8.63 -2.43
C TYR A 447 -4.45 -9.30 -3.63
N GLY A 448 -3.66 -9.70 -4.63
CA GLY A 448 -4.16 -10.55 -5.71
C GLY A 448 -4.19 -12.03 -5.33
N GLU A 449 -4.88 -12.85 -6.13
CA GLU A 449 -4.86 -14.32 -5.98
C GLU A 449 -3.43 -14.88 -5.97
N ARG A 450 -2.54 -14.33 -6.80
CA ARG A 450 -1.13 -14.72 -6.87
C ARG A 450 -0.38 -14.39 -5.58
N ASP A 451 -0.66 -13.24 -4.97
CA ASP A 451 -0.03 -12.85 -3.72
C ASP A 451 -0.42 -13.81 -2.60
N MET A 452 -1.73 -14.10 -2.49
CA MET A 452 -2.24 -15.01 -1.47
C MET A 452 -1.78 -16.45 -1.69
N ALA A 453 -1.71 -16.91 -2.95
CA ALA A 453 -1.16 -18.23 -3.28
C ALA A 453 0.31 -18.35 -2.84
N GLU A 454 1.11 -17.30 -3.00
CA GLU A 454 2.49 -17.29 -2.53
C GLU A 454 2.59 -17.26 -1.01
N VAL A 455 1.77 -16.45 -0.33
CA VAL A 455 1.70 -16.41 1.14
C VAL A 455 1.39 -17.81 1.69
N LEU A 456 0.39 -18.48 1.12
CA LEU A 456 0.00 -19.83 1.52
C LEU A 456 1.11 -20.85 1.25
N TYR A 457 1.73 -20.81 0.06
CA TYR A 457 2.86 -21.67 -0.29
C TYR A 457 4.04 -21.49 0.68
N ARG A 458 4.34 -20.24 1.06
CA ARG A 458 5.38 -19.91 2.04
C ARG A 458 5.04 -20.46 3.42
N ALA A 459 3.82 -20.25 3.89
CA ALA A 459 3.34 -20.76 5.16
C ALA A 459 3.51 -22.29 5.24
N GLU A 460 3.12 -23.02 4.18
CA GLU A 460 3.27 -24.47 4.13
C GLU A 460 4.73 -24.92 4.09
N THR A 461 5.56 -24.24 3.30
CA THR A 461 7.00 -24.57 3.15
C THR A 461 7.76 -24.36 4.45
N LEU A 462 7.39 -23.34 5.22
CA LEU A 462 8.00 -23.03 6.52
C LEU A 462 7.43 -23.89 7.66
N GLY A 463 6.31 -24.58 7.43
CA GLY A 463 5.62 -25.35 8.46
C GLY A 463 5.08 -24.46 9.59
N VAL A 464 4.60 -23.26 9.27
CA VAL A 464 3.94 -22.39 10.27
C VAL A 464 2.56 -22.94 10.60
N GLU A 465 2.10 -22.65 11.80
CA GLU A 465 0.80 -23.09 12.32
C GLU A 465 -0.31 -22.10 11.97
N ALA A 466 0.03 -20.84 11.71
CA ALA A 466 -0.92 -19.81 11.31
C ALA A 466 -0.29 -18.71 10.44
N ILE A 467 -1.14 -18.05 9.66
CA ILE A 467 -0.82 -16.77 9.02
C ILE A 467 -1.52 -15.67 9.81
N VAL A 468 -0.82 -14.59 10.15
CA VAL A 468 -1.41 -13.45 10.86
C VAL A 468 -1.32 -12.19 10.01
N ILE A 469 -2.46 -11.52 9.84
CA ILE A 469 -2.58 -10.26 9.09
C ILE A 469 -3.21 -9.16 9.95
N THR A 470 -3.13 -7.91 9.50
CA THR A 470 -3.79 -6.77 10.16
C THR A 470 -5.25 -6.61 9.69
N GLU A 471 -6.09 -5.90 10.46
CA GLU A 471 -7.47 -5.56 10.04
C GLU A 471 -7.50 -4.75 8.75
N LYS A 472 -6.53 -3.84 8.57
CA LYS A 472 -6.35 -3.07 7.33
C LYS A 472 -6.02 -3.94 6.12
N ASP A 473 -5.43 -5.10 6.33
CA ASP A 473 -5.08 -6.03 5.27
C ASP A 473 -6.22 -7.02 4.99
N ALA A 474 -6.98 -7.38 6.02
CA ALA A 474 -8.15 -8.25 5.90
C ALA A 474 -9.22 -7.72 4.93
N VAL A 475 -9.45 -6.39 4.88
CA VAL A 475 -10.40 -5.79 3.91
C VAL A 475 -9.95 -5.91 2.45
N LYS A 476 -8.66 -6.16 2.22
CA LYS A 476 -8.05 -6.23 0.87
C LYS A 476 -7.86 -7.67 0.39
N VAL A 477 -8.17 -8.67 1.22
CA VAL A 477 -8.07 -10.08 0.83
C VAL A 477 -9.23 -10.45 -0.10
N PRO A 478 -8.98 -11.11 -1.25
CA PRO A 478 -10.04 -11.51 -2.17
C PRO A 478 -11.08 -12.42 -1.51
N CYS A 479 -12.36 -12.22 -1.84
CA CYS A 479 -13.47 -13.00 -1.27
C CYS A 479 -13.32 -14.52 -1.45
N ASP A 480 -12.75 -14.97 -2.57
CA ASP A 480 -12.50 -16.39 -2.83
C ASP A 480 -11.49 -16.98 -1.86
N VAL A 481 -10.49 -16.20 -1.45
CA VAL A 481 -9.52 -16.59 -0.42
C VAL A 481 -10.16 -16.61 0.95
N VAL A 482 -11.04 -15.65 1.26
CA VAL A 482 -11.77 -15.59 2.54
C VAL A 482 -12.68 -16.81 2.73
N ARG A 483 -13.39 -17.24 1.68
CA ARG A 483 -14.37 -18.34 1.73
C ARG A 483 -13.74 -19.73 1.65
N ALA A 484 -12.50 -19.82 1.19
CA ALA A 484 -11.78 -21.08 1.09
C ALA A 484 -11.37 -21.62 2.47
N LYS A 485 -11.44 -22.94 2.64
CA LYS A 485 -10.91 -23.62 3.82
C LYS A 485 -9.45 -23.98 3.59
N TRP A 486 -8.56 -23.21 4.18
CA TRP A 486 -7.13 -23.45 4.12
C TRP A 486 -6.66 -24.40 5.22
N ARG A 487 -5.64 -25.21 4.92
CA ARG A 487 -5.01 -26.09 5.92
C ARG A 487 -4.34 -25.30 7.04
N ILE A 488 -3.73 -24.18 6.69
CA ILE A 488 -3.15 -23.22 7.63
C ILE A 488 -4.17 -22.08 7.81
N PRO A 489 -4.69 -21.85 9.02
CA PRO A 489 -5.63 -20.77 9.27
C PRO A 489 -4.99 -19.40 9.07
N ILE A 490 -5.77 -18.48 8.52
CA ILE A 490 -5.43 -17.05 8.46
C ILE A 490 -6.19 -16.34 9.57
N TYR A 491 -5.47 -15.67 10.46
CA TYR A 491 -6.01 -14.85 11.53
C TYR A 491 -5.78 -13.37 11.26
N VAL A 492 -6.78 -12.58 11.65
CA VAL A 492 -6.72 -11.13 11.70
C VAL A 492 -6.47 -10.73 13.15
N LEU A 493 -5.38 -10.02 13.40
CA LEU A 493 -5.10 -9.46 14.72
C LEU A 493 -6.01 -8.24 14.93
N SER A 494 -6.97 -8.35 15.85
CA SER A 494 -7.84 -7.23 16.21
C SER A 494 -7.19 -6.39 17.31
N VAL A 495 -7.13 -5.09 17.07
CA VAL A 495 -6.46 -4.12 17.96
C VAL A 495 -7.47 -3.07 18.40
N GLU A 496 -7.65 -2.92 19.71
CA GLU A 496 -8.53 -1.90 20.26
C GLU A 496 -7.73 -0.74 20.87
N VAL A 497 -8.23 0.48 20.67
CA VAL A 497 -7.74 1.66 21.38
C VAL A 497 -8.43 1.74 22.72
N THR A 498 -7.61 1.83 23.77
CA THR A 498 -8.06 2.09 25.14
C THR A 498 -7.46 3.41 25.59
N PHE A 499 -8.33 4.35 25.93
CA PHE A 499 -7.92 5.59 26.59
C PHE A 499 -7.44 5.27 28.01
N GLN A 500 -6.45 6.02 28.47
CA GLN A 500 -5.86 5.85 29.78
C GLN A 500 -5.94 7.17 30.55
N LYS A 501 -4.79 7.80 30.80
CA LYS A 501 -4.69 9.04 31.55
C LYS A 501 -5.41 10.17 30.83
N GLY A 502 -6.27 10.89 31.55
CA GLY A 502 -7.06 12.01 31.03
C GLY A 502 -8.43 11.61 30.47
N GLN A 503 -8.77 10.33 30.44
CA GLN A 503 -10.04 9.84 29.86
C GLN A 503 -11.28 10.41 30.55
N GLU A 504 -11.29 10.44 31.89
CA GLU A 504 -12.44 10.92 32.67
C GLU A 504 -12.74 12.38 32.35
N VAL A 505 -11.73 13.25 32.49
CA VAL A 505 -11.82 14.69 32.19
C VAL A 505 -12.24 14.93 30.74
N PHE A 506 -11.71 14.15 29.79
CA PHE A 506 -12.09 14.24 28.39
C PHE A 506 -13.58 13.94 28.18
N PHE A 507 -14.09 12.82 28.72
CA PHE A 507 -15.48 12.43 28.53
C PHE A 507 -16.45 13.33 29.30
N GLU A 508 -16.07 13.87 30.45
CA GLU A 508 -16.85 14.90 31.15
C GLU A 508 -16.97 16.16 30.29
N THR A 509 -15.84 16.69 29.81
CA THR A 509 -15.82 17.86 28.93
C THR A 509 -16.63 17.63 27.65
N LEU A 510 -16.50 16.46 27.03
CA LEU A 510 -17.27 16.10 25.83
C LEU A 510 -18.78 16.09 26.11
N LYS A 511 -19.22 15.51 27.24
CA LYS A 511 -20.64 15.50 27.63
C LYS A 511 -21.18 16.91 27.84
N GLU A 512 -20.43 17.77 28.53
CA GLU A 512 -20.82 19.16 28.78
C GLU A 512 -20.96 19.96 27.47
N GLN A 513 -19.99 19.84 26.57
CA GLN A 513 -20.03 20.54 25.29
C GLN A 513 -21.15 20.04 24.37
N LEU A 514 -21.39 18.72 24.33
CA LEU A 514 -22.52 18.13 23.60
C LEU A 514 -23.86 18.65 24.14
N ALA A 515 -24.05 18.65 25.47
CA ALA A 515 -25.25 19.16 26.10
C ALA A 515 -25.44 20.66 25.84
N ALA A 516 -24.37 21.46 25.91
CA ALA A 516 -24.42 22.90 25.66
C ALA A 516 -24.79 23.26 24.21
N LYS A 517 -24.32 22.50 23.22
CA LYS A 517 -24.64 22.76 21.80
C LYS A 517 -26.01 22.21 21.42
N LEU A 518 -26.32 20.96 21.78
CA LEU A 518 -27.55 20.28 21.38
C LEU A 518 -28.75 20.70 22.24
N GLY A 519 -28.54 21.05 23.51
CA GLY A 519 -29.58 21.58 24.39
C GLY A 519 -30.12 22.94 23.93
N LYS A 520 -29.29 23.76 23.26
CA LYS A 520 -29.73 25.03 22.64
C LYS A 520 -30.64 24.83 21.42
N GLN A 521 -30.65 23.65 20.81
CA GLN A 521 -31.44 23.37 19.61
C GLN A 521 -32.86 22.86 19.90
N ASN A 522 -33.13 22.36 21.10
CA ASN A 522 -34.47 21.94 21.52
C ASN A 522 -35.32 23.11 22.07
N THR A 523 -34.79 24.33 22.13
CA THR A 523 -35.44 25.51 22.72
C THR A 523 -35.77 26.60 21.69
N ILE A 524 -35.56 26.31 20.39
CA ILE A 524 -35.94 27.14 19.24
C ILE A 524 -36.95 26.33 18.43
#